data_AF-A0A5K1D8T8-F1
#
_entry.id   AF-A0A5K1D8T8-F1
#
_cell.length_a   1.000
_cell.length_b   1.000
_cell.length_c   1.000
_cell.angle_alpha   90.00
_cell.angle_beta   90.00
_cell.angle_gamma   90.00
#
_symmetry.space_group_name_H-M   'P 1'
#
loop_
_entity.id
_entity.type
_entity.pdbx_description
1 polymer ?
#
loop_
_entity_poly.entity_id
_entity_poly.type
_entity_poly.pdbx_seq_one_letter_code
_entity_poly.pdbx_strand_id
1 'polypeptide(L)' 'EKVLIPTTKPYISFIGDESGETVISWNSTASEKGSYGQPIGTIHSASVAIESDYFCASGITFE' A
#
# COMPACT_ATOMS: atom_id res chain seq x y z
N GLU A 1 2.23 -7.24 3.55
CA GLU A 1 2.72 -6.16 4.46
C GLU A 1 1.96 -4.88 4.15
N LYS A 2 1.82 -3.97 5.13
CA LYS A 2 1.26 -2.64 4.88
C LYS A 2 2.38 -1.64 4.61
N VAL A 3 2.34 -0.97 3.46
CA VAL A 3 3.44 -0.12 2.98
C VAL A 3 2.99 1.33 2.82
N LEU A 4 3.82 2.28 3.25
CA LEU A 4 3.65 3.72 3.01
C LEU A 4 4.87 4.28 2.30
N ILE A 5 4.64 4.89 1.12
CA ILE A 5 5.64 5.72 0.44
C ILE A 5 5.32 7.18 0.76
N PRO A 6 6.07 7.81 1.68
CA PRO A 6 5.77 9.16 2.12
C PRO A 6 6.15 10.18 1.04
N THR A 7 5.49 11.34 1.08
CA THR A 7 5.75 12.49 0.21
C THR A 7 7.21 12.95 0.16
N THR A 8 7.98 12.67 1.21
CA THR A 8 9.40 13.02 1.29
C THR A 8 10.32 12.11 0.48
N LYS A 9 9.79 11.10 -0.21
CA LYS A 9 10.58 10.11 -0.98
C LYS A 9 10.10 10.04 -2.44
N PRO A 10 10.36 11.07 -3.26
CA PRO A 10 10.04 11.02 -4.69
C PRO A 10 10.92 10.01 -5.42
N TYR A 11 10.51 9.61 -6.62
CA TYR A 11 11.27 8.73 -7.52
C TYR A 11 11.51 7.31 -6.97
N ILE A 12 10.54 6.75 -6.25
CA ILE A 12 10.57 5.34 -5.82
C ILE A 12 9.98 4.45 -6.92
N SER A 13 10.68 3.36 -7.24
CA SER A 13 10.21 2.33 -8.15
C SER A 13 10.12 0.98 -7.45
N PHE A 14 9.00 0.30 -7.59
CA PHE A 14 8.87 -1.12 -7.24
C PHE A 14 9.06 -1.98 -8.49
N ILE A 15 9.99 -2.93 -8.43
CA ILE A 15 10.31 -3.85 -9.53
C ILE A 15 10.22 -5.26 -8.96
N GLY A 16 9.17 -5.99 -9.37
CA GLY A 16 9.03 -7.42 -9.13
C GLY A 16 9.44 -8.24 -10.35
N ASP A 17 9.55 -9.55 -10.19
CA ASP A 17 9.94 -10.46 -11.27
C ASP A 17 8.81 -10.63 -12.30
N GLU A 18 7.62 -11.04 -11.84
CA GLU A 18 6.42 -11.11 -12.68
C GLU A 18 5.13 -10.84 -11.89
N SER A 19 4.10 -10.33 -12.59
CA SER A 19 2.80 -10.04 -12.02
C SER A 19 2.12 -11.33 -11.56
N GLY A 20 1.88 -11.45 -10.25
CA GLY A 20 1.29 -12.65 -9.63
C GLY A 20 2.26 -13.45 -8.76
N GLU A 21 3.57 -13.36 -9.01
CA GLU A 21 4.60 -13.96 -8.15
C GLU A 21 5.03 -12.98 -7.04
N THR A 22 5.25 -11.71 -7.41
CA THR A 22 5.59 -10.66 -6.43
C THR A 22 4.31 -9.96 -5.98
N VAL A 23 3.85 -10.26 -4.77
CA VAL A 23 2.59 -9.74 -4.22
C VAL A 23 2.82 -9.00 -2.91
N ILE A 24 2.31 -7.76 -2.83
CA ILE A 24 2.15 -7.06 -1.55
C ILE A 24 0.68 -7.12 -1.17
N SER A 25 0.37 -7.92 -0.15
CA SER A 25 -0.99 -8.08 0.36
C SER A 25 -1.17 -7.56 1.78
N TRP A 26 -2.34 -7.00 2.07
CA TRP A 26 -2.74 -6.66 3.43
C TRP A 26 -4.26 -6.81 3.63
N ASN A 27 -4.68 -7.46 4.71
CA ASN A 27 -6.08 -7.77 4.96
C ASN A 27 -6.70 -6.82 6.00
N SER A 28 -6.83 -5.53 5.65
CA SER A 28 -7.61 -4.57 6.45
C SER A 28 -8.88 -4.16 5.73
N THR A 29 -9.95 -3.94 6.50
CA THR A 29 -11.22 -3.41 5.98
C THR A 29 -11.50 -2.05 6.62
N ALA A 30 -12.15 -1.14 5.89
CA ALA A 30 -12.50 0.19 6.41
C ALA A 30 -13.34 0.15 7.72
N SER A 31 -14.07 -0.93 7.97
CA SER A 31 -14.87 -1.16 9.18
C SER A 31 -14.07 -1.71 10.36
N GLU A 32 -12.83 -2.14 10.15
CA GLU A 32 -11.95 -2.64 11.20
C GLU A 32 -11.72 -1.56 12.25
N LYS A 33 -11.79 -1.94 13.53
CA LYS A 33 -11.62 -1.00 14.65
C LYS A 33 -10.14 -0.77 14.90
N GLY A 34 -9.70 0.48 14.76
CA GLY A 34 -8.34 0.89 15.14
C GLY A 34 -8.16 0.95 16.65
N SER A 35 -6.97 1.40 17.08
CA SER A 35 -6.58 1.46 18.49
C SER A 35 -7.50 2.32 19.37
N TYR A 36 -8.24 3.26 18.78
CA TYR A 36 -9.20 4.13 19.45
C TYR A 36 -10.65 3.60 19.41
N GLY A 37 -10.86 2.36 18.94
CA GLY A 37 -12.18 1.71 18.85
C GLY A 37 -13.08 2.21 17.72
N GLN A 38 -12.61 3.18 16.93
CA GLN A 38 -13.31 3.72 15.76
C GLN A 38 -12.91 2.96 14.48
N PRO A 39 -13.78 2.90 13.46
CA PRO A 39 -13.43 2.36 12.15
C PRO A 39 -12.21 3.09 11.56
N ILE A 40 -11.25 2.35 11.01
CA ILE A 40 -10.05 2.94 10.40
C ILE A 40 -10.36 3.74 9.12
N GLY A 41 -11.45 3.41 8.43
CA GLY A 41 -11.89 4.07 7.20
C GLY A 41 -11.11 3.66 5.96
N THR A 42 -11.58 4.10 4.79
CA THR A 42 -11.11 3.65 3.47
C THR A 42 -9.64 3.98 3.19
N ILE A 43 -9.18 5.17 3.58
CA ILE A 43 -7.78 5.58 3.34
C ILE A 43 -6.83 4.69 4.15
N HIS A 44 -7.15 4.45 5.42
CA HIS A 44 -6.31 3.63 6.29
C HIS A 44 -6.46 2.13 6.03
N SER A 45 -7.41 1.67 5.22
CA SER A 45 -7.50 0.25 4.84
C SER A 45 -6.63 -0.14 3.65
N ALA A 46 -5.98 0.82 2.98
CA ALA A 46 -5.09 0.52 1.85
C ALA A 46 -3.91 -0.38 2.26
N SER A 47 -3.60 -1.39 1.43
CA SER A 47 -2.43 -2.26 1.60
C SER A 47 -1.13 -1.53 1.25
N VAL A 48 -1.17 -0.69 0.21
CA VAL A 48 -0.07 0.19 -0.19
C VAL A 48 -0.59 1.62 -0.35
N ALA A 49 -0.04 2.55 0.42
CA ALA A 49 -0.32 3.99 0.32
C ALA A 49 0.85 4.72 -0.34
N ILE A 50 0.59 5.40 -1.45
CA ILE A 50 1.60 6.15 -2.21
C ILE A 50 1.24 7.62 -2.14
N GLU A 51 1.97 8.38 -1.34
CA GLU A 51 1.78 9.82 -1.15
C GLU A 51 2.94 10.61 -1.76
N SER A 52 3.56 10.07 -2.81
CA SER A 52 4.83 10.57 -3.35
C SER A 52 4.79 10.77 -4.85
N ASP A 53 5.57 11.75 -5.33
CA ASP A 53 5.69 12.08 -6.74
C ASP A 53 6.59 11.09 -7.49
N TYR A 54 6.27 10.85 -8.76
CA TYR A 54 7.04 10.03 -9.70
C TYR A 54 7.21 8.56 -9.26
N PHE A 55 6.22 8.00 -8.57
CA PHE A 55 6.21 6.57 -8.26
C PHE A 55 5.97 5.72 -9.52
N CYS A 56 6.73 4.63 -9.66
CA CYS A 56 6.56 3.62 -10.70
C CYS A 56 6.46 2.21 -10.09
N ALA A 57 5.70 1.34 -10.72
CA ALA A 57 5.62 -0.08 -10.36
C ALA A 57 5.61 -0.95 -11.61
N SER A 58 6.39 -2.05 -11.60
CA SER A 58 6.43 -3.02 -12.69
C SER A 58 6.60 -4.44 -12.13
N GLY A 59 5.91 -5.40 -12.75
CA GLY A 59 6.01 -6.82 -12.37
C GLY A 59 5.53 -7.14 -10.95
N ILE A 60 4.61 -6.33 -10.37
CA ILE A 60 4.16 -6.46 -8.98
C ILE A 60 2.63 -6.36 -8.88
N THR A 61 2.04 -7.14 -7.97
CA THR A 61 0.61 -7.12 -7.63
C THR A 61 0.38 -6.48 -6.26
N PHE A 62 -0.67 -5.64 -6.16
CA PHE A 62 -1.15 -5.08 -4.90
C PHE A 62 -2.55 -5.62 -4.60
N GLU A 63 -2.77 -6.14 -3.39
CA GLU A 63 -4.07 -6.63 -2.93
C GLU A 63 -4.33 -6.41 -1.43
#